data_AF-A0A1V3Q0D5-F1
#
_entry.id   AF-A0A1V3Q0D5-F1
#
_cell.length_a   1.000
_cell.length_b   1.000
_cell.length_c   1.000
_cell.angle_alpha   90.00
_cell.angle_beta   90.00
_cell.angle_gamma   90.00
#
_symmetry.space_group_name_H-M   'P 1'
#
loop_
_entity.id
_entity.type
_entity.pdbx_description
1 polymer ?
#
loop_
_entity_poly.entity_id
_entity_poly.type
_entity_poly.pdbx_seq_one_letter_code
_entity_poly.pdbx_strand_id
1 'polypeptide(L)'
;MPRIELLDPHVPLSQQLLSALRYPLIGSALPALTAFTLAHYLGLLPGAGWFLELVVWAATYLYALECLGHSANGYALPPEFAEPGHGGWALVAILLWSTLLTLAVKLNFDGGAWMVTLLMAVSLPAIAMSLALDGSVGHALNPLTWIQVMSRFGSSYLLLIGVQVLIALIVGAAQPAFEHVLPRVFSLPLFYLVANYATLFNFHLMGTLIHQRHENFGLQPQAHVLAREIHQDADQLLLDEVAALAPEQPQAALELLVPRLRDHAAPAPVHGAYRQLLQRQGLTDALLVHGQIWMAALIAQGESRRALGVLQECCSINASFFPDDPRTCGELADLAVRLGMSRLALHLCRNYLVQWPRDTRVPHYGLLAARLLGEHADQHAEAAQLLNQLAAVWPDHPLHADIDTQRQRLANPA
;
A
#
# COMPACT_ATOMS: atom_id res chain seq x y z
N MET A 1 0.31 12.50 -1.74
CA MET A 1 -0.02 11.21 -2.36
C MET A 1 0.90 10.14 -1.78
N PRO A 2 0.45 8.88 -1.63
CA PRO A 2 1.34 7.79 -1.19
C PRO A 2 2.50 7.61 -2.17
N ARG A 3 3.64 7.13 -1.66
CA ARG A 3 4.82 6.80 -2.47
C ARG A 3 4.45 5.76 -3.52
N ILE A 4 4.89 5.97 -4.76
CA ILE A 4 4.69 5.05 -5.87
C ILE A 4 5.87 4.09 -5.88
N GLU A 5 5.62 2.80 -5.68
CA GLU A 5 6.65 1.77 -5.82
C GLU A 5 6.89 1.46 -7.30
N LEU A 6 8.11 1.72 -7.77
CA LEU A 6 8.50 1.60 -9.16
C LEU A 6 9.23 0.28 -9.42
N LEU A 7 8.96 -0.33 -10.57
CA LEU A 7 9.77 -1.42 -11.09
C LEU A 7 11.10 -0.87 -11.63
N ASP A 8 12.17 -1.62 -11.41
CA ASP A 8 13.49 -1.29 -11.97
C ASP A 8 13.62 -1.91 -13.38
N PRO A 9 13.74 -1.10 -14.45
CA PRO A 9 13.86 -1.60 -15.82
C PRO A 9 15.23 -2.22 -16.12
N HIS A 10 16.26 -2.00 -15.29
CA HIS A 10 17.62 -2.45 -15.56
C HIS A 10 17.93 -3.85 -14.99
N VAL A 11 17.12 -4.35 -14.07
CA VAL A 11 17.32 -5.67 -13.48
C VAL A 11 16.91 -6.77 -14.48
N PRO A 12 17.78 -7.75 -14.79
CA PRO A 12 17.44 -8.80 -15.74
C PRO A 12 16.29 -9.70 -15.24
N LEU A 13 15.46 -10.20 -16.17
CA LEU A 13 14.27 -11.02 -15.85
C LEU A 13 14.60 -12.25 -14.97
N SER A 14 15.79 -12.84 -15.11
CA SER A 14 16.23 -13.98 -14.30
C SER A 14 16.36 -13.66 -12.81
N GLN A 15 16.77 -12.45 -12.46
CA GLN A 15 16.83 -11.97 -11.07
C GLN A 15 15.46 -11.55 -10.57
N GLN A 16 14.64 -10.95 -11.44
CA GLN A 16 13.26 -10.58 -11.10
C GLN A 16 12.33 -11.78 -10.92
N LEU A 17 12.67 -12.97 -11.43
CA LEU A 17 11.80 -14.13 -11.38
C LEU A 17 11.46 -14.56 -9.94
N LEU A 18 12.46 -14.52 -9.04
CA LEU A 18 12.26 -14.88 -7.63
C LEU A 18 11.46 -13.81 -6.87
N SER A 19 11.66 -12.52 -7.17
CA SER A 19 10.86 -11.44 -6.58
C SER A 19 9.44 -11.44 -7.12
N ALA A 20 9.25 -11.74 -8.41
CA ALA A 20 7.95 -11.84 -9.08
C ALA A 20 7.06 -12.95 -8.49
N LEU A 21 7.62 -14.02 -7.93
CA LEU A 21 6.83 -15.03 -7.21
C LEU A 21 6.07 -14.42 -6.01
N ARG A 22 6.56 -13.32 -5.42
CA ARG A 22 5.84 -12.66 -4.32
C ARG A 22 4.68 -11.81 -4.80
N TYR A 23 4.61 -11.48 -6.09
CA TYR A 23 3.63 -10.54 -6.64
C TYR A 23 2.17 -10.91 -6.36
N PRO A 24 1.71 -12.17 -6.57
CA PRO A 24 0.33 -12.55 -6.25
C PRO A 24 0.00 -12.54 -4.76
N LEU A 25 1.00 -12.39 -3.88
CA LEU A 25 0.89 -12.48 -2.42
C LEU A 25 1.01 -11.12 -1.72
N ILE A 26 1.18 -10.03 -2.46
CA ILE A 26 1.33 -8.68 -1.92
C ILE A 26 0.18 -7.76 -2.37
N GLY A 27 -0.03 -6.68 -1.63
CA GLY A 27 -1.02 -5.64 -1.97
C GLY A 27 -2.44 -6.19 -2.18
N SER A 28 -3.11 -5.67 -3.21
CA SER A 28 -4.47 -6.06 -3.62
C SER A 28 -4.56 -7.40 -4.35
N ALA A 29 -3.46 -7.97 -4.82
CA ALA A 29 -3.48 -9.27 -5.51
C ALA A 29 -3.84 -10.43 -4.59
N LEU A 30 -3.43 -10.40 -3.31
CA LEU A 30 -3.76 -11.44 -2.34
C LEU A 30 -5.29 -11.55 -2.07
N PRO A 31 -6.00 -10.46 -1.74
CA PRO A 31 -7.46 -10.54 -1.60
C PRO A 31 -8.15 -10.89 -2.93
N ALA A 32 -7.66 -10.43 -4.08
CA ALA A 32 -8.19 -10.83 -5.38
C ALA A 32 -8.01 -12.35 -5.64
N LEU A 33 -6.81 -12.88 -5.37
CA LEU A 33 -6.47 -14.30 -5.50
C LEU A 33 -7.37 -15.18 -4.63
N THR A 34 -7.57 -14.78 -3.38
CA THR A 34 -8.47 -15.52 -2.46
C THR A 34 -9.92 -15.44 -2.92
N ALA A 35 -10.40 -14.27 -3.36
CA ALA A 35 -11.76 -14.10 -3.89
C ALA A 35 -12.00 -14.96 -5.14
N PHE A 36 -11.11 -14.92 -6.14
CA PHE A 36 -11.24 -15.73 -7.36
C PHE A 36 -11.19 -17.24 -7.06
N THR A 37 -10.27 -17.65 -6.19
CA THR A 37 -10.15 -19.06 -5.78
C THR A 37 -11.44 -19.58 -5.15
N LEU A 38 -12.06 -18.79 -4.27
CA LEU A 38 -13.33 -19.16 -3.64
C LEU A 38 -14.52 -19.07 -4.62
N ALA A 39 -14.49 -18.12 -5.56
CA ALA A 39 -15.56 -17.95 -6.54
C ALA A 39 -15.75 -19.18 -7.44
N HIS A 40 -14.71 -19.99 -7.65
CA HIS A 40 -14.83 -21.25 -8.38
C HIS A 40 -15.74 -22.29 -7.71
N TYR A 41 -16.09 -22.14 -6.42
CA TYR A 41 -17.14 -22.97 -5.81
C TYR A 41 -18.51 -22.75 -6.45
N LEU A 42 -18.75 -21.59 -7.09
CA LEU A 42 -19.95 -21.35 -7.87
C LEU A 42 -20.06 -22.31 -9.06
N GLY A 43 -18.94 -22.82 -9.55
CA GLY A 43 -18.87 -23.86 -10.59
C GLY A 43 -19.49 -25.19 -10.16
N LEU A 44 -19.63 -25.46 -8.85
CA LEU A 44 -20.28 -26.66 -8.32
C LEU A 44 -21.81 -26.58 -8.33
N LEU A 45 -22.39 -25.41 -8.61
CA LEU A 45 -23.84 -25.24 -8.63
C LEU A 45 -24.47 -26.03 -9.79
N PRO A 46 -25.52 -26.82 -9.52
CA PRO A 46 -26.17 -27.59 -10.58
C PRO A 46 -26.83 -26.68 -11.63
N GLY A 47 -26.78 -27.09 -12.88
CA GLY A 47 -27.38 -26.38 -14.02
C GLY A 47 -26.54 -25.22 -14.56
N ALA A 48 -26.32 -24.19 -13.76
CA ALA A 48 -25.66 -22.94 -14.19
C ALA A 48 -24.17 -22.82 -13.84
N GLY A 49 -23.60 -23.79 -13.09
CA GLY A 49 -22.21 -23.72 -12.62
C GLY A 49 -21.18 -23.53 -13.72
N TRP A 50 -21.35 -24.16 -14.89
CA TRP A 50 -20.43 -24.00 -16.03
C TRP A 50 -20.38 -22.56 -16.58
N PHE A 51 -21.50 -21.82 -16.53
CA PHE A 51 -21.54 -20.43 -16.97
C PHE A 51 -20.88 -19.52 -15.94
N LEU A 52 -21.14 -19.76 -14.65
CA LEU A 52 -20.49 -19.03 -13.56
C LEU A 52 -18.98 -19.26 -13.56
N GLU A 53 -18.54 -20.48 -13.84
CA GLU A 53 -17.12 -20.82 -13.99
C GLU A 53 -16.46 -20.03 -15.12
N LEU A 54 -17.13 -19.89 -16.27
CA LEU A 54 -16.64 -19.02 -17.37
C LEU A 54 -16.55 -17.56 -16.95
N VAL A 55 -17.53 -17.06 -16.18
CA VAL A 55 -17.52 -15.69 -15.64
C VAL A 55 -16.37 -15.48 -14.65
N VAL A 56 -16.08 -16.46 -13.79
CA VAL A 56 -14.95 -16.39 -12.86
C VAL A 56 -13.63 -16.37 -13.62
N TRP A 57 -13.43 -17.26 -14.60
CA TRP A 57 -12.25 -17.23 -15.46
C TRP A 57 -12.12 -15.90 -16.21
N ALA A 58 -13.22 -15.37 -16.74
CA ALA A 58 -13.26 -14.06 -17.37
C ALA A 58 -12.77 -12.95 -16.44
N ALA A 59 -13.28 -12.92 -15.20
CA ALA A 59 -12.86 -11.96 -14.18
C ALA A 59 -11.39 -12.10 -13.81
N THR A 60 -10.90 -13.33 -13.62
CA THR A 60 -9.48 -13.61 -13.33
C THR A 60 -8.57 -13.09 -14.44
N TYR A 61 -8.89 -13.39 -15.71
CA TYR A 61 -8.09 -12.93 -16.85
C TYR A 61 -8.15 -11.41 -17.04
N LEU A 62 -9.31 -10.77 -16.84
CA LEU A 62 -9.42 -9.31 -16.88
C LEU A 62 -8.53 -8.65 -15.83
N TYR A 63 -8.55 -9.16 -14.60
CA TYR A 63 -7.68 -8.65 -13.54
C TYR A 63 -6.20 -8.95 -13.84
N ALA A 64 -5.87 -10.11 -14.40
CA ALA A 64 -4.50 -10.44 -14.79
C ALA A 64 -3.99 -9.53 -15.93
N LEU A 65 -4.84 -9.20 -16.90
CA LEU A 65 -4.53 -8.23 -17.96
C LEU A 65 -4.28 -6.83 -17.39
N GLU A 66 -5.06 -6.42 -16.39
CA GLU A 66 -4.80 -5.17 -15.68
C GLU A 66 -3.45 -5.22 -14.96
N CYS A 67 -3.12 -6.33 -14.28
CA CYS A 67 -1.80 -6.51 -13.66
C CYS A 67 -0.67 -6.40 -14.68
N LEU A 68 -0.84 -6.98 -15.88
CA LEU A 68 0.12 -6.86 -16.98
C LEU A 68 0.28 -5.40 -17.41
N GLY A 69 -0.80 -4.68 -17.65
CA GLY A 69 -0.77 -3.27 -18.03
C GLY A 69 -0.14 -2.38 -16.96
N HIS A 70 -0.50 -2.60 -15.70
CA HIS A 70 0.04 -1.89 -14.54
C HIS A 70 1.56 -2.11 -14.41
N SER A 71 2.02 -3.35 -14.54
CA SER A 71 3.46 -3.67 -14.53
C SER A 71 4.18 -3.13 -15.77
N ALA A 72 3.58 -3.15 -16.95
CA ALA A 72 4.13 -2.53 -18.16
C ALA A 72 4.33 -1.01 -17.99
N ASN A 73 3.41 -0.36 -17.28
CA ASN A 73 3.47 1.05 -16.90
C ASN A 73 4.43 1.37 -15.75
N GLY A 74 5.16 0.39 -15.23
CA GLY A 74 6.25 0.57 -14.26
C GLY A 74 5.83 0.50 -12.80
N TYR A 75 4.58 0.13 -12.49
CA TYR A 75 4.14 -0.05 -11.11
C TYR A 75 4.55 -1.42 -10.56
N ALA A 76 5.19 -1.43 -9.38
CA ALA A 76 5.63 -2.67 -8.72
C ALA A 76 4.51 -3.39 -7.98
N LEU A 77 3.50 -2.65 -7.52
CA LEU A 77 2.35 -3.20 -6.81
C LEU A 77 1.20 -3.56 -7.77
N PRO A 78 0.37 -4.55 -7.41
CA PRO A 78 -0.83 -4.86 -8.17
C PRO A 78 -1.88 -3.74 -8.08
N PRO A 79 -2.73 -3.60 -9.11
CA PRO A 79 -3.81 -2.62 -9.13
C PRO A 79 -4.90 -2.98 -8.12
N GLU A 80 -5.53 -1.99 -7.48
CA GLU A 80 -6.62 -2.22 -6.52
C GLU A 80 -7.89 -2.75 -7.18
N PHE A 81 -8.19 -2.27 -8.39
CA PHE A 81 -9.36 -2.66 -9.16
C PHE A 81 -8.98 -2.84 -10.63
N ALA A 82 -9.68 -3.74 -11.34
CA ALA A 82 -9.63 -3.78 -12.79
C ALA A 82 -10.50 -2.67 -13.37
N GLU A 83 -9.93 -1.78 -14.18
CA GLU A 83 -10.72 -0.72 -14.80
C GLU A 83 -11.57 -1.25 -15.97
N PRO A 84 -12.87 -0.95 -16.03
CA PRO A 84 -13.72 -1.37 -17.13
C PRO A 84 -13.34 -0.59 -18.41
N GLY A 85 -12.67 -1.24 -19.36
CA GLY A 85 -12.46 -0.66 -20.70
C GLY A 85 -11.32 -1.27 -21.51
N HIS A 86 -10.21 -1.64 -20.87
CA HIS A 86 -8.97 -1.99 -21.59
C HIS A 86 -8.77 -3.50 -21.83
N GLY A 87 -9.43 -4.39 -21.06
CA GLY A 87 -9.22 -5.84 -21.13
C GLY A 87 -10.29 -6.68 -21.85
N GLY A 88 -11.45 -6.11 -22.21
CA GLY A 88 -12.60 -6.89 -22.70
C GLY A 88 -12.31 -7.66 -23.99
N TRP A 89 -11.75 -6.98 -24.98
CA TRP A 89 -11.35 -7.58 -26.26
C TRP A 89 -10.18 -8.57 -26.11
N ALA A 90 -9.32 -8.34 -25.12
CA ALA A 90 -8.23 -9.24 -24.78
C ALA A 90 -8.72 -10.59 -24.30
N LEU A 91 -9.68 -10.53 -23.37
CA LEU A 91 -10.30 -11.70 -22.81
C LEU A 91 -11.00 -12.49 -23.93
N VAL A 92 -11.75 -11.80 -24.80
CA VAL A 92 -12.40 -12.44 -25.95
C VAL A 92 -11.37 -13.15 -26.85
N ALA A 93 -10.24 -12.51 -27.16
CA ALA A 93 -9.19 -13.11 -27.97
C ALA A 93 -8.58 -14.36 -27.31
N ILE A 94 -8.25 -14.28 -26.02
CA ILE A 94 -7.68 -15.40 -25.25
C ILE A 94 -8.68 -16.57 -25.14
N LEU A 95 -9.95 -16.28 -24.87
CA LEU A 95 -11.01 -17.30 -24.76
C LEU A 95 -11.31 -17.95 -26.11
N LEU A 96 -11.39 -17.19 -27.21
CA LEU A 96 -11.59 -17.74 -28.54
C LEU A 96 -10.40 -18.61 -28.95
N TRP A 97 -9.17 -18.14 -28.72
CA TRP A 97 -7.96 -18.89 -29.04
C TRP A 97 -7.84 -20.18 -28.23
N SER A 98 -8.08 -20.13 -26.92
CA SER A 98 -8.07 -21.32 -26.06
C SER A 98 -9.16 -22.33 -26.44
N THR A 99 -10.34 -21.86 -26.85
CA THR A 99 -11.42 -22.71 -27.35
C THR A 99 -11.04 -23.40 -28.67
N LEU A 100 -10.46 -22.67 -29.63
CA LEU A 100 -10.00 -23.22 -30.91
C LEU A 100 -8.94 -24.30 -30.72
N LEU A 101 -7.95 -24.06 -29.84
CA LEU A 101 -6.90 -25.04 -29.54
C LEU A 101 -7.46 -26.29 -28.86
N THR A 102 -8.38 -26.11 -27.90
CA THR A 102 -9.03 -27.23 -27.21
C THR A 102 -9.85 -28.08 -28.19
N LEU A 103 -10.53 -27.45 -29.15
CA LEU A 103 -11.25 -28.14 -30.21
C LEU A 103 -10.27 -28.90 -31.14
N ALA A 104 -9.13 -28.30 -31.48
CA ALA A 104 -8.10 -28.94 -32.29
C ALA A 104 -7.52 -30.21 -31.65
N VAL A 105 -7.38 -30.27 -30.32
CA VAL A 105 -7.01 -31.50 -29.58
C VAL A 105 -8.08 -32.58 -29.75
N LYS A 106 -9.35 -32.22 -29.59
CA LYS A 106 -10.47 -33.17 -29.71
C LYS A 106 -10.63 -33.72 -31.13
N LEU A 107 -10.22 -32.96 -32.15
CA LEU A 107 -10.31 -33.33 -33.56
C LEU A 107 -9.10 -34.15 -34.05
N ASN A 108 -7.97 -34.17 -33.33
CA ASN A 108 -6.76 -34.93 -33.69
C ASN A 108 -6.36 -35.95 -32.60
N PHE A 109 -6.81 -37.20 -32.80
CA PHE A 109 -6.33 -38.49 -32.24
C PHE A 109 -5.23 -38.46 -31.16
N ASP A 110 -5.56 -38.96 -29.96
CA ASP A 110 -4.80 -39.61 -28.87
C ASP A 110 -3.32 -39.24 -28.55
N GLY A 111 -2.70 -38.26 -29.22
CA GLY A 111 -1.27 -37.95 -29.06
C GLY A 111 -0.85 -36.50 -29.39
N GLY A 112 -1.77 -35.65 -29.85
CA GLY A 112 -1.46 -34.24 -30.21
C GLY A 112 -1.45 -33.24 -29.05
N ALA A 113 -1.83 -33.66 -27.84
CA ALA A 113 -2.02 -32.76 -26.70
C ALA A 113 -0.75 -31.96 -26.33
N TRP A 114 0.42 -32.60 -26.36
CA TRP A 114 1.70 -31.93 -26.03
C TRP A 114 2.06 -30.82 -27.01
N MET A 115 1.76 -31.00 -28.30
CA MET A 115 2.04 -30.00 -29.34
C MET A 115 1.10 -28.80 -29.21
N VAL A 116 -0.15 -29.05 -28.82
CA VAL A 116 -1.11 -28.01 -28.48
C VAL A 116 -0.69 -27.25 -27.22
N THR A 117 -0.24 -27.94 -26.17
CA THR A 117 0.29 -27.30 -24.96
C THR A 117 1.50 -26.41 -25.28
N LEU A 118 2.42 -26.88 -26.11
CA LEU A 118 3.57 -26.09 -26.55
C LEU A 118 3.14 -24.87 -27.36
N LEU A 119 2.20 -25.05 -28.30
CA LEU A 119 1.65 -23.95 -29.08
C LEU A 119 0.99 -22.91 -28.19
N MET A 120 0.21 -23.34 -27.18
CA MET A 120 -0.43 -22.44 -26.21
C MET A 120 0.60 -21.68 -25.39
N ALA A 121 1.61 -22.36 -24.87
CA ALA A 121 2.67 -21.76 -24.06
C ALA A 121 3.41 -20.65 -24.80
N VAL A 122 3.54 -20.78 -26.13
CA VAL A 122 4.20 -19.81 -27.01
C VAL A 122 3.24 -18.71 -27.46
N SER A 123 2.02 -19.05 -27.88
CA SER A 123 1.07 -18.08 -28.45
C SER A 123 0.42 -17.18 -27.41
N LEU A 124 0.13 -17.69 -26.21
CA LEU A 124 -0.65 -16.97 -25.21
C LEU A 124 0.08 -15.72 -24.68
N PRO A 125 1.39 -15.78 -24.36
CA PRO A 125 2.16 -14.58 -24.05
C PRO A 125 2.23 -13.60 -25.22
N ALA A 126 2.38 -14.10 -26.46
CA ALA A 126 2.42 -13.23 -27.64
C ALA A 126 1.09 -12.48 -27.84
N ILE A 127 -0.05 -13.15 -27.69
CA ILE A 127 -1.39 -12.55 -27.78
C ILE A 127 -1.59 -11.51 -26.68
N ALA A 128 -1.28 -11.86 -25.42
CA ALA A 128 -1.46 -10.95 -24.29
C ALA A 128 -0.56 -9.71 -24.41
N MET A 129 0.72 -9.89 -24.75
CA MET A 129 1.67 -8.78 -24.92
C MET A 129 1.34 -7.88 -26.12
N SER A 130 1.04 -8.48 -27.28
CA SER A 130 0.68 -7.69 -28.47
C SER A 130 -0.58 -6.87 -28.24
N LEU A 131 -1.55 -7.40 -27.49
CA LEU A 131 -2.74 -6.64 -27.20
C LEU A 131 -2.52 -5.56 -26.13
N ALA A 132 -1.66 -5.81 -25.14
CA ALA A 132 -1.26 -4.77 -24.19
C ALA A 132 -0.51 -3.61 -24.87
N LEU A 133 0.22 -3.89 -25.95
CA LEU A 133 0.97 -2.89 -26.73
C LEU A 133 0.11 -2.18 -27.78
N ASP A 134 -0.65 -2.94 -28.58
CA ASP A 134 -1.31 -2.45 -29.80
C ASP A 134 -2.84 -2.34 -29.67
N GLY A 135 -3.44 -2.90 -28.60
CA GLY A 135 -4.89 -2.87 -28.35
C GLY A 135 -5.77 -3.62 -29.36
N SER A 136 -5.19 -4.23 -30.40
CA SER A 136 -5.93 -4.73 -31.57
C SER A 136 -5.96 -6.26 -31.64
N VAL A 137 -7.15 -6.85 -31.54
CA VAL A 137 -7.35 -8.32 -31.53
C VAL A 137 -6.90 -8.98 -32.83
N GLY A 138 -7.18 -8.36 -33.98
CA GLY A 138 -6.79 -8.91 -35.27
C GLY A 138 -5.28 -9.00 -35.43
N HIS A 139 -4.56 -8.02 -34.88
CA HIS A 139 -3.09 -8.02 -34.87
C HIS A 139 -2.54 -9.02 -33.85
N ALA A 140 -3.19 -9.14 -32.69
CA ALA A 140 -2.79 -10.08 -31.64
C ALA A 140 -2.96 -11.55 -32.02
N LEU A 141 -3.93 -11.91 -32.86
CA LEU A 141 -4.14 -13.29 -33.34
C LEU A 141 -3.32 -13.64 -34.58
N ASN A 142 -2.60 -12.69 -35.18
CA ASN A 142 -1.79 -12.91 -36.37
C ASN A 142 -0.45 -13.60 -36.01
N PRO A 143 -0.14 -14.80 -36.54
CA PRO A 143 1.11 -15.51 -36.25
C PRO A 143 2.38 -14.71 -36.59
N LEU A 144 2.31 -13.80 -37.58
CA LEU A 144 3.44 -12.93 -37.93
C LEU A 144 3.76 -11.96 -36.78
N THR A 145 2.74 -11.45 -36.08
CA THR A 145 2.92 -10.61 -34.90
C THR A 145 3.63 -11.37 -33.79
N TRP A 146 3.36 -12.67 -33.63
CA TRP A 146 4.04 -13.48 -32.61
C TRP A 146 5.53 -13.62 -32.90
N ILE A 147 5.90 -13.86 -34.15
CA ILE A 147 7.30 -13.92 -34.58
C ILE A 147 7.99 -12.57 -34.37
N GLN A 148 7.30 -11.46 -34.63
CA GLN A 148 7.82 -10.11 -34.39
C GLN A 148 8.02 -9.82 -32.90
N VAL A 149 7.06 -10.21 -32.05
CA VAL A 149 7.18 -10.11 -30.58
C VAL A 149 8.38 -10.92 -30.10
N MET A 150 8.48 -12.19 -30.53
CA MET A 150 9.61 -13.07 -30.17
C MET A 150 10.96 -12.49 -30.57
N SER A 151 11.08 -11.95 -31.79
CA SER A 151 12.34 -11.37 -32.28
C SER A 151 12.68 -10.05 -31.56
N ARG A 152 11.67 -9.24 -31.22
CA ARG A 152 11.85 -7.99 -30.47
C ARG A 152 12.29 -8.20 -29.02
N PHE A 153 11.84 -9.26 -28.36
CA PHE A 153 12.21 -9.57 -26.98
C PHE A 153 13.43 -10.50 -26.84
N GLY A 154 13.78 -11.23 -27.90
CA GLY A 154 15.02 -12.03 -27.98
C GLY A 154 15.10 -13.14 -26.93
N SER A 155 16.28 -13.31 -26.33
CA SER A 155 16.57 -14.38 -25.35
C SER A 155 15.71 -14.30 -24.08
N SER A 156 15.29 -13.10 -23.65
CA SER A 156 14.39 -12.93 -22.51
C SER A 156 13.02 -13.60 -22.74
N TYR A 157 12.58 -13.68 -24.00
CA TYR A 157 11.34 -14.36 -24.37
C TYR A 157 11.47 -15.89 -24.25
N LEU A 158 12.64 -16.47 -24.51
CA LEU A 158 12.88 -17.90 -24.31
C LEU A 158 12.77 -18.29 -22.84
N LEU A 159 13.25 -17.43 -21.93
CA LEU A 159 13.08 -17.62 -20.50
C LEU A 159 11.59 -17.60 -20.11
N LEU A 160 10.82 -16.65 -20.64
CA LEU A 160 9.37 -16.58 -20.45
C LEU A 160 8.66 -17.86 -20.95
N ILE A 161 9.03 -18.38 -22.12
CA ILE A 161 8.51 -19.66 -22.63
C ILE A 161 8.86 -20.81 -21.67
N GLY A 162 10.11 -20.88 -21.20
CA GLY A 162 10.54 -21.92 -20.25
C GLY A 162 9.73 -21.90 -18.96
N VAL A 163 9.48 -20.71 -18.42
CA VAL A 163 8.62 -20.50 -17.24
C VAL A 163 7.18 -20.92 -17.53
N GLN A 164 6.65 -20.59 -18.71
CA GLN A 164 5.31 -20.97 -19.12
C GLN A 164 5.12 -22.48 -19.27
N VAL A 165 6.11 -23.18 -19.82
CA VAL A 165 6.11 -24.64 -19.90
C VAL A 165 6.14 -25.23 -18.49
N LEU A 166 6.98 -24.70 -17.59
CA LEU A 166 7.03 -25.16 -16.20
C LEU A 166 5.69 -24.95 -15.48
N ILE A 167 5.06 -23.78 -15.65
CA ILE A 167 3.73 -23.49 -15.13
C ILE A 167 2.70 -24.48 -15.67
N ALA A 168 2.70 -24.74 -16.98
CA ALA A 168 1.77 -25.69 -17.60
C ALA A 168 1.93 -27.10 -17.03
N LEU A 169 3.17 -27.55 -16.79
CA LEU A 169 3.46 -28.83 -16.16
C LEU A 169 2.97 -28.87 -14.70
N ILE A 170 3.24 -27.82 -13.92
CA ILE A 170 2.80 -27.73 -12.52
C ILE A 170 1.27 -27.74 -12.43
N VAL A 171 0.59 -26.89 -13.19
CA VAL A 171 -0.89 -26.80 -13.19
C VAL A 171 -1.50 -28.10 -13.71
N GLY A 172 -0.95 -28.69 -14.78
CA GLY A 172 -1.41 -29.96 -15.34
C GLY A 172 -1.25 -31.14 -14.37
N ALA A 173 -0.20 -31.15 -13.55
CA ALA A 173 0.03 -32.18 -12.53
C ALA A 173 -0.70 -31.90 -11.20
N ALA A 174 -1.04 -30.64 -10.90
CA ALA A 174 -1.61 -30.24 -9.62
C ALA A 174 -2.98 -30.90 -9.36
N GLN A 175 -3.88 -30.88 -10.34
CA GLN A 175 -5.21 -31.46 -10.17
C GLN A 175 -5.19 -32.96 -9.84
N PRO A 176 -4.58 -33.85 -10.64
CA PRO A 176 -4.54 -35.27 -10.32
C PRO A 176 -3.79 -35.56 -9.01
N ALA A 177 -2.74 -34.78 -8.69
CA ALA A 177 -2.01 -34.92 -7.44
C ALA A 177 -2.89 -34.61 -6.22
N PHE A 178 -3.69 -33.54 -6.26
CA PHE A 178 -4.59 -33.19 -5.15
C PHE A 178 -5.76 -34.15 -5.03
N GLU A 179 -6.36 -34.60 -6.13
CA GLU A 179 -7.46 -35.57 -6.11
C GLU A 179 -7.02 -36.95 -5.59
N HIS A 180 -5.73 -37.28 -5.66
CA HIS A 180 -5.19 -38.52 -5.09
C HIS A 180 -5.20 -38.53 -3.56
N VAL A 181 -5.09 -37.36 -2.92
CA VAL A 181 -4.93 -37.23 -1.46
C VAL A 181 -6.18 -36.66 -0.79
N LEU A 182 -6.90 -35.75 -1.47
CA LEU A 182 -8.00 -34.97 -0.91
C LEU A 182 -9.32 -35.27 -1.65
N PRO A 183 -10.47 -35.24 -0.94
CA PRO A 183 -11.77 -35.22 -1.58
C PRO A 183 -11.91 -34.03 -2.54
N ARG A 184 -12.74 -34.20 -3.58
CA ARG A 184 -12.95 -33.20 -4.64
C ARG A 184 -13.29 -31.79 -4.13
N VAL A 185 -14.02 -31.71 -3.02
CA VAL A 185 -14.41 -30.43 -2.39
C VAL A 185 -13.19 -29.62 -1.94
N PHE A 186 -12.11 -30.28 -1.49
CA PHE A 186 -10.89 -29.63 -1.03
C PHE A 186 -9.80 -29.58 -2.10
N SER A 187 -9.78 -30.53 -3.06
CA SER A 187 -8.81 -30.52 -4.14
C SER A 187 -9.05 -29.38 -5.14
N LEU A 188 -10.32 -29.07 -5.45
CA LEU A 188 -10.70 -28.00 -6.38
C LEU A 188 -10.18 -26.61 -5.99
N PRO A 189 -10.46 -26.05 -4.79
CA PRO A 189 -9.96 -24.73 -4.43
C PRO A 189 -8.42 -24.68 -4.41
N LEU A 190 -7.76 -25.78 -4.05
CA LEU A 190 -6.30 -25.83 -4.04
C LEU A 190 -5.73 -25.81 -5.46
N PHE A 191 -6.37 -26.52 -6.39
CA PHE A 191 -6.05 -26.42 -7.81
C PHE A 191 -6.25 -25.00 -8.35
N TYR A 192 -7.41 -24.39 -8.09
CA TYR A 192 -7.70 -23.03 -8.55
C TYR A 192 -6.80 -21.99 -7.91
N LEU A 193 -6.35 -22.18 -6.66
CA LEU A 193 -5.35 -21.34 -6.04
C LEU A 193 -4.05 -21.36 -6.84
N VAL A 194 -3.57 -22.55 -7.20
CA VAL A 194 -2.35 -22.71 -8.03
C VAL A 194 -2.54 -22.10 -9.42
N ALA A 195 -3.69 -22.35 -10.06
CA ALA A 195 -3.97 -21.84 -11.40
C ALA A 195 -4.10 -20.31 -11.45
N ASN A 196 -4.86 -19.72 -10.51
CA ASN A 196 -5.03 -18.27 -10.40
C ASN A 196 -3.71 -17.58 -10.02
N TYR A 197 -2.96 -18.16 -9.08
CA TYR A 197 -1.62 -17.66 -8.73
C TYR A 197 -0.69 -17.64 -9.95
N ALA A 198 -0.63 -18.76 -10.68
CA ALA A 198 0.21 -18.88 -11.87
C ALA A 198 -0.21 -17.89 -12.97
N THR A 199 -1.51 -17.64 -13.11
CA THR A 199 -2.04 -16.65 -14.04
C THR A 199 -1.57 -15.24 -13.69
N LEU A 200 -1.75 -14.79 -12.44
CA LEU A 200 -1.30 -13.46 -12.01
C LEU A 200 0.22 -13.29 -12.14
N PHE A 201 0.97 -14.30 -11.69
CA PHE A 201 2.43 -14.32 -11.80
C PHE A 201 2.90 -14.18 -13.26
N ASN A 202 2.30 -14.93 -14.18
CA ASN A 202 2.69 -14.93 -15.58
C ASN A 202 2.36 -13.59 -16.27
N PHE A 203 1.18 -13.03 -16.02
CA PHE A 203 0.81 -11.72 -16.58
C PHE A 203 1.67 -10.59 -16.02
N HIS A 204 2.01 -10.62 -14.73
CA HIS A 204 3.00 -9.71 -14.15
C HIS A 204 4.36 -9.83 -14.85
N LEU A 205 4.85 -11.06 -15.07
CA LEU A 205 6.13 -11.31 -15.75
C LEU A 205 6.15 -10.81 -17.20
N MET A 206 5.00 -10.87 -17.89
CA MET A 206 4.85 -10.24 -19.21
C MET A 206 4.92 -8.72 -19.12
N GLY A 207 4.23 -8.13 -18.15
CA GLY A 207 4.25 -6.68 -17.91
C GLY A 207 5.65 -6.18 -17.59
N THR A 208 6.41 -6.87 -16.74
CA THR A 208 7.80 -6.50 -16.43
C THR A 208 8.71 -6.58 -17.66
N LEU A 209 8.53 -7.58 -18.53
CA LEU A 209 9.30 -7.69 -19.76
C LEU A 209 8.98 -6.54 -20.74
N ILE A 210 7.71 -6.13 -20.85
CA ILE A 210 7.32 -4.94 -21.62
C ILE A 210 7.96 -3.69 -21.02
N HIS A 211 7.91 -3.55 -19.69
CA HIS A 211 8.49 -2.43 -18.98
C HIS A 211 10.01 -2.34 -19.18
N GLN A 212 10.76 -3.45 -19.10
CA GLN A 212 12.21 -3.47 -19.35
C GLN A 212 12.59 -2.95 -20.75
N ARG A 213 11.69 -3.06 -21.73
CA ARG A 213 11.91 -2.59 -23.11
C ARG A 213 11.06 -1.36 -23.46
N HIS A 214 10.53 -0.64 -22.48
CA HIS A 214 9.62 0.49 -22.72
C HIS A 214 10.20 1.53 -23.68
N GLU A 215 11.51 1.84 -23.58
CA GLU A 215 12.21 2.76 -24.48
C GLU A 215 12.17 2.30 -25.94
N ASN A 216 12.35 1.00 -26.20
CA ASN A 216 12.31 0.43 -27.56
C ASN A 216 10.91 0.51 -28.18
N PHE A 217 9.87 0.57 -27.35
CA PHE A 217 8.48 0.74 -27.77
C PHE A 217 8.03 2.21 -27.77
N GLY A 218 8.92 3.15 -27.41
CA GLY A 218 8.57 4.57 -27.27
C GLY A 218 7.53 4.85 -26.18
N LEU A 219 7.35 3.93 -25.23
CA LEU A 219 6.40 4.04 -24.14
C LEU A 219 7.03 4.85 -23.00
N GLN A 220 6.31 5.85 -22.50
CA GLN A 220 6.65 6.51 -21.24
C GLN A 220 5.85 5.87 -20.11
N PRO A 221 6.48 5.12 -19.19
CA PRO A 221 5.75 4.42 -18.14
C PRO A 221 5.06 5.43 -17.21
N GLN A 222 3.74 5.28 -17.06
CA GLN A 222 2.91 6.22 -16.29
C GLN A 222 3.38 6.36 -14.84
N ALA A 223 3.86 5.29 -14.22
CA ALA A 223 4.34 5.31 -12.85
C ALA A 223 5.52 6.29 -12.66
N HIS A 224 6.44 6.36 -13.64
CA HIS A 224 7.55 7.31 -13.62
C HIS A 224 7.12 8.76 -13.90
N VAL A 225 6.08 8.96 -14.70
CA VAL A 225 5.51 10.30 -14.93
C VAL A 225 4.88 10.80 -13.64
N LEU A 226 4.04 9.98 -13.02
CA LEU A 226 3.36 10.35 -11.77
C LEU A 226 4.35 10.51 -10.61
N ALA A 227 5.38 9.66 -10.51
CA ALA A 227 6.46 9.81 -9.54
C ALA A 227 7.21 11.14 -9.71
N ARG A 228 7.44 11.59 -10.95
CA ARG A 228 8.00 12.92 -11.25
C ARG A 228 7.05 14.05 -10.89
N GLU A 229 5.76 13.94 -11.19
CA GLU A 229 4.76 14.95 -10.84
C GLU A 229 4.66 15.16 -9.32
N ILE A 230 4.73 14.08 -8.53
CA ILE A 230 4.76 14.16 -7.06
C ILE A 230 6.17 14.45 -6.51
N HIS A 231 7.15 14.73 -7.38
CA HIS A 231 8.54 15.04 -7.04
C HIS A 231 9.25 13.94 -6.24
N GLN A 232 8.81 12.68 -6.32
CA GLN A 232 9.38 11.56 -5.59
C GLN A 232 10.84 11.29 -5.99
N ASP A 233 11.15 11.35 -7.28
CA ASP A 233 12.52 11.14 -7.78
C ASP A 233 13.45 12.27 -7.33
N ALA A 234 12.97 13.52 -7.35
CA ALA A 234 13.72 14.67 -6.87
C ALA A 234 13.98 14.61 -5.36
N ASP A 235 12.98 14.20 -4.57
CA ASP A 235 13.10 14.02 -3.12
C ASP A 235 14.07 12.88 -2.77
N GLN A 236 14.09 11.79 -3.54
CA GLN A 236 15.04 10.70 -3.35
C GLN A 236 16.48 11.13 -3.69
N LEU A 237 16.68 11.82 -4.81
CA LEU A 237 17.99 12.36 -5.19
C LEU A 237 18.49 13.37 -4.15
N LEU A 238 17.61 14.23 -3.64
CA LEU A 238 17.93 15.16 -2.55
C LEU A 238 18.40 14.41 -1.31
N LEU A 239 17.70 13.34 -0.91
CA LEU A 239 18.08 12.54 0.25
C LEU A 239 19.41 11.80 0.05
N ASP A 240 19.68 11.28 -1.14
CA ASP A 240 20.93 10.60 -1.47
C ASP A 240 22.11 11.60 -1.48
N GLU A 241 21.91 12.80 -2.02
CA GLU A 241 22.89 13.90 -1.97
C GLU A 241 23.18 14.34 -0.54
N VAL A 242 22.14 14.50 0.29
CA VAL A 242 22.27 14.79 1.72
C VAL A 242 23.03 13.68 2.45
N ALA A 243 22.74 12.42 2.15
CA ALA A 243 23.41 11.28 2.79
C ALA A 243 24.90 11.23 2.43
N ALA A 244 25.27 11.57 1.19
CA ALA A 244 26.65 11.65 0.75
C ALA A 244 27.39 12.85 1.36
N LEU A 245 26.72 14.00 1.50
CA LEU A 245 27.32 15.25 2.00
C LEU A 245 27.42 15.30 3.53
N ALA A 246 26.48 14.67 4.25
CA ALA A 246 26.35 14.75 5.70
C ALA A 246 27.60 14.35 6.52
N PRO A 247 28.42 13.35 6.13
CA PRO A 247 29.62 12.99 6.88
C PRO A 247 30.71 14.07 6.87
N GLU A 248 30.85 14.79 5.74
CA GLU A 248 31.90 15.79 5.55
C GLU A 248 31.42 17.20 5.89
N GLN A 249 30.19 17.55 5.50
CA GLN A 249 29.64 18.90 5.60
C GLN A 249 28.19 18.87 6.10
N PRO A 250 27.98 18.56 7.39
CA PRO A 250 26.63 18.39 7.95
C PRO A 250 25.80 19.67 7.95
N GLN A 251 26.42 20.84 8.06
CA GLN A 251 25.71 22.13 7.97
C GLN A 251 25.19 22.39 6.55
N ALA A 252 26.01 22.13 5.52
CA ALA A 252 25.59 22.25 4.13
C ALA A 252 24.47 21.25 3.80
N ALA A 253 24.55 20.03 4.34
CA ALA A 253 23.50 19.01 4.20
C ALA A 253 22.17 19.46 4.84
N LEU A 254 22.20 20.15 5.99
CA LEU A 254 21.01 20.76 6.59
C LEU A 254 20.44 21.88 5.71
N GLU A 255 21.29 22.76 5.19
CA GLU A 255 20.88 23.87 4.32
C GLU A 255 20.23 23.38 3.02
N LEU A 256 20.70 22.25 2.47
CA LEU A 256 20.15 21.61 1.28
C LEU A 256 18.69 21.17 1.46
N LEU A 257 18.30 20.76 2.68
CA LEU A 257 16.94 20.31 3.00
C LEU A 257 15.96 21.46 3.25
N VAL A 258 16.44 22.65 3.65
CA VAL A 258 15.59 23.78 4.05
C VAL A 258 14.64 24.24 2.94
N PRO A 259 15.06 24.42 1.67
CA PRO A 259 14.14 24.82 0.61
C PRO A 259 12.98 23.85 0.43
N ARG A 260 13.25 22.54 0.51
CA ARG A 260 12.23 21.50 0.34
C ARG A 260 11.25 21.48 1.52
N LEU A 261 11.73 21.72 2.74
CA LEU A 261 10.91 21.78 3.96
C LEU A 261 10.01 23.02 4.07
N ARG A 262 10.28 24.08 3.30
CA ARG A 262 9.40 25.26 3.25
C ARG A 262 8.13 24.99 2.46
N ASP A 263 8.16 24.01 1.56
CA ASP A 263 6.96 23.53 0.90
C ASP A 263 6.12 22.72 1.88
N HIS A 264 4.83 23.06 1.97
CA HIS A 264 3.90 22.44 2.92
C HIS A 264 3.65 20.96 2.60
N ALA A 265 4.01 20.51 1.40
CA ALA A 265 3.91 19.12 0.95
C ALA A 265 5.23 18.32 1.10
N ALA A 266 6.16 18.75 1.96
CA ALA A 266 7.39 17.99 2.22
C ALA A 266 7.08 16.60 2.80
N PRO A 267 7.65 15.51 2.24
CA PRO A 267 7.32 14.16 2.67
C PRO A 267 8.05 13.82 3.98
N ALA A 268 7.47 12.90 4.75
CA ALA A 268 8.02 12.47 6.04
C ALA A 268 9.51 12.05 6.03
N PRO A 269 10.05 11.38 4.98
CA PRO A 269 11.49 11.06 4.92
C PRO A 269 12.40 12.30 4.93
N VAL A 270 11.97 13.40 4.30
CA VAL A 270 12.73 14.67 4.25
C VAL A 270 12.75 15.33 5.64
N HIS A 271 11.61 15.34 6.35
CA HIS A 271 11.55 15.75 7.76
C HIS A 271 12.42 14.87 8.66
N GLY A 272 12.37 13.55 8.46
CA GLY A 272 13.15 12.57 9.22
C GLY A 272 14.66 12.76 9.04
N ALA A 273 15.12 12.93 7.81
CA ALA A 273 16.54 13.20 7.50
C ALA A 273 17.01 14.49 8.16
N TYR A 274 16.23 15.57 8.07
CA TYR A 274 16.55 16.85 8.69
C TYR A 274 16.68 16.72 10.21
N ARG A 275 15.70 16.09 10.88
CA ARG A 275 15.77 15.86 12.34
C ARG A 275 16.94 14.99 12.73
N GLN A 276 17.22 13.92 11.98
CA GLN A 276 18.35 13.05 12.28
C GLN A 276 19.69 13.80 12.21
N LEU A 277 19.85 14.70 11.23
CA LEU A 277 21.02 15.57 11.15
C LEU A 277 21.10 16.54 12.32
N LEU A 278 20.00 17.18 12.70
CA LEU A 278 19.97 18.07 13.87
C LEU A 278 20.33 17.32 15.17
N GLN A 279 19.83 16.08 15.35
CA GLN A 279 20.18 15.22 16.49
C GLN A 279 21.68 14.91 16.52
N ARG A 280 22.26 14.52 15.38
CA ARG A 280 23.71 14.24 15.26
C ARG A 280 24.57 15.46 15.54
N GLN A 281 24.10 16.66 15.18
CA GLN A 281 24.77 17.92 15.44
C GLN A 281 24.50 18.48 16.86
N GLY A 282 23.64 17.84 17.65
CA GLY A 282 23.27 18.34 18.98
C GLY A 282 22.47 19.64 18.96
N LEU A 283 21.81 19.98 17.84
CA LEU A 283 21.03 21.19 17.66
C LEU A 283 19.62 21.05 18.25
N THR A 284 19.55 20.97 19.58
CA THR A 284 18.30 20.70 20.31
C THR A 284 17.26 21.78 20.12
N ASP A 285 17.64 23.06 20.11
CA ASP A 285 16.69 24.16 19.93
C ASP A 285 16.00 24.10 18.55
N ALA A 286 16.77 23.79 17.49
CA ALA A 286 16.24 23.60 16.15
C ALA A 286 15.32 22.38 16.06
N LEU A 287 15.61 21.29 16.80
CA LEU A 287 14.73 20.11 16.87
C LEU A 287 13.38 20.43 17.49
N LEU A 288 13.35 21.26 18.53
CA LEU A 288 12.12 21.68 19.19
C LEU A 288 11.28 22.58 18.27
N VAL A 289 11.91 23.55 17.61
CA VAL A 289 11.24 24.43 16.62
C VAL A 289 10.66 23.60 15.48
N HIS A 290 11.47 22.72 14.88
CA HIS A 290 10.99 21.84 13.81
C HIS A 290 9.91 20.86 14.30
N GLY A 291 9.96 20.46 15.57
CA GLY A 291 8.93 19.65 16.21
C GLY A 291 7.56 20.29 16.16
N GLN A 292 7.46 21.58 16.50
CA GLN A 292 6.19 22.33 16.41
C GLN A 292 5.61 22.31 14.99
N ILE A 293 6.45 22.68 14.01
CA ILE A 293 6.05 22.78 12.60
C ILE A 293 5.57 21.42 12.08
N TRP A 294 6.35 20.36 12.33
CA TRP A 294 6.05 19.04 11.79
C TRP A 294 4.86 18.37 12.48
N MET A 295 4.69 18.54 13.79
CA MET A 295 3.50 18.04 14.50
C MET A 295 2.22 18.66 13.95
N ALA A 296 2.19 19.98 13.74
CA ALA A 296 1.03 20.66 13.17
C ALA A 296 0.71 20.14 11.76
N ALA A 297 1.73 19.94 10.92
CA ALA A 297 1.57 19.35 9.59
C ALA A 297 1.02 17.92 9.63
N LEU A 298 1.54 17.07 10.52
CA LEU A 298 1.09 15.69 10.70
C LEU A 298 -0.36 15.63 11.18
N ILE A 299 -0.77 16.52 12.09
CA ILE A 299 -2.15 16.64 12.54
C ILE A 299 -3.08 17.07 11.39
N ALA A 300 -2.67 18.05 10.59
CA ALA A 300 -3.44 18.46 9.42
C ALA A 300 -3.62 17.33 8.38
N GLN A 301 -2.68 16.39 8.30
CA GLN A 301 -2.72 15.21 7.44
C GLN A 301 -3.45 14.00 8.07
N GLY A 302 -3.94 14.11 9.31
CA GLY A 302 -4.59 13.01 10.02
C GLY A 302 -3.63 11.95 10.61
N GLU A 303 -2.32 12.21 10.59
CA GLU A 303 -1.29 11.30 11.11
C GLU A 303 -1.00 11.52 12.61
N SER A 304 -2.04 11.64 13.45
CA SER A 304 -1.91 12.02 14.87
C SER A 304 -1.00 11.08 15.69
N ARG A 305 -0.91 9.79 15.32
CA ARG A 305 -0.01 8.83 15.98
C ARG A 305 1.47 9.15 15.75
N ARG A 306 1.83 9.60 14.54
CA ARG A 306 3.20 10.04 14.25
C ARG A 306 3.51 11.36 14.93
N ALA A 307 2.55 12.30 14.93
CA ALA A 307 2.68 13.55 15.67
C ALA A 307 2.95 13.32 17.17
N LEU A 308 2.27 12.33 17.78
CA LEU A 308 2.52 11.94 19.17
C LEU A 308 3.95 11.42 19.40
N GLY A 309 4.51 10.67 18.44
CA GLY A 309 5.91 10.24 18.50
C GLY A 309 6.90 11.41 18.49
N VAL A 310 6.65 12.41 17.63
CA VAL A 310 7.45 13.64 17.58
C VAL A 310 7.35 14.42 18.90
N LEU A 311 6.14 14.51 19.47
CA LEU A 311 5.93 15.14 20.78
C LEU A 311 6.75 14.45 21.87
N GLN A 312 6.72 13.13 21.94
CA GLN A 312 7.48 12.36 22.93
C GLN A 312 8.98 12.59 22.79
N GLU A 313 9.49 12.64 21.57
CA GLU A 313 10.88 12.97 21.28
C GLU A 313 11.22 14.38 21.81
N CYS A 314 10.41 15.38 21.49
CA CYS A 314 10.62 16.75 21.98
C CYS A 314 10.52 16.86 23.51
N CYS A 315 9.61 16.12 24.15
CA CYS A 315 9.51 16.04 25.62
C CYS A 315 10.73 15.35 26.25
N SER A 316 11.37 14.42 25.56
CA SER A 316 12.61 13.78 26.04
C SER A 316 13.81 14.74 26.02
N ILE A 317 13.79 15.72 25.11
CA ILE A 317 14.79 16.79 25.01
C ILE A 317 14.49 17.90 26.03
N ASN A 318 13.24 18.32 26.12
CA ASN A 318 12.77 19.32 27.06
C ASN A 318 11.44 18.87 27.69
N ALA A 319 11.48 18.50 28.98
CA ALA A 319 10.30 18.01 29.70
C ALA A 319 9.14 19.03 29.78
N SER A 320 9.43 20.33 29.63
CA SER A 320 8.41 21.39 29.58
C SER A 320 7.83 21.62 28.19
N PHE A 321 8.35 20.95 27.16
CA PHE A 321 7.87 21.09 25.80
C PHE A 321 6.39 20.71 25.70
N PHE A 322 5.63 21.54 24.99
CA PHE A 322 4.23 21.33 24.69
C PHE A 322 3.91 21.97 23.33
N PRO A 323 2.90 21.47 22.58
CA PRO A 323 2.55 22.05 21.28
C PRO A 323 2.07 23.50 21.40
N ASP A 324 2.42 24.37 20.45
CA ASP A 324 2.11 25.81 20.47
C ASP A 324 0.74 26.18 19.88
N ASP A 325 0.04 25.23 19.27
CA ASP A 325 -1.30 25.37 18.72
C ASP A 325 -2.35 24.60 19.55
N PRO A 326 -3.47 25.22 19.95
CA PRO A 326 -4.49 24.57 20.76
C PRO A 326 -5.16 23.41 20.03
N ARG A 327 -5.28 23.42 18.70
CA ARG A 327 -5.84 22.26 17.98
C ARG A 327 -4.92 21.04 18.10
N THR A 328 -3.64 21.22 17.80
CA THR A 328 -2.60 20.19 17.86
C THR A 328 -2.44 19.65 19.28
N CYS A 329 -2.34 20.54 20.28
CA CYS A 329 -2.23 20.16 21.69
C CYS A 329 -3.43 19.31 22.14
N GLY A 330 -4.64 19.75 21.79
CA GLY A 330 -5.87 19.07 22.15
C GLY A 330 -6.02 17.68 21.52
N GLU A 331 -5.79 17.56 20.21
CA GLU A 331 -5.87 16.29 19.50
C GLU A 331 -4.85 15.27 20.03
N LEU A 332 -3.64 15.73 20.37
CA LEU A 332 -2.59 14.89 20.98
C LEU A 332 -2.92 14.51 22.43
N ALA A 333 -3.56 15.39 23.21
CA ALA A 333 -4.02 15.08 24.56
C ALA A 333 -5.09 13.98 24.54
N ASP A 334 -6.11 14.10 23.69
CA ASP A 334 -7.15 13.08 23.53
C ASP A 334 -6.57 11.75 23.06
N LEU A 335 -5.60 11.78 22.14
CA LEU A 335 -4.92 10.57 21.67
C LEU A 335 -4.08 9.91 22.77
N ALA A 336 -3.34 10.69 23.56
CA ALA A 336 -2.53 10.18 24.66
C ALA A 336 -3.40 9.44 25.69
N VAL A 337 -4.60 9.95 25.99
CA VAL A 337 -5.57 9.29 26.88
C VAL A 337 -6.05 7.96 26.30
N ARG A 338 -6.45 7.94 25.02
CA ARG A 338 -6.89 6.71 24.34
C ARG A 338 -5.81 5.62 24.34
N LEU A 339 -4.54 6.00 24.37
CA LEU A 339 -3.40 5.09 24.41
C LEU A 339 -2.91 4.79 25.84
N GLY A 340 -3.58 5.28 26.89
CA GLY A 340 -3.21 5.05 28.29
C GLY A 340 -1.94 5.77 28.75
N MET A 341 -1.52 6.83 28.04
CA MET A 341 -0.32 7.60 28.36
C MET A 341 -0.61 8.70 29.40
N SER A 342 -1.09 8.32 30.59
CA SER A 342 -1.67 9.25 31.59
C SER A 342 -0.76 10.43 31.96
N ARG A 343 0.55 10.21 32.11
CA ARG A 343 1.52 11.29 32.43
C ARG A 343 1.62 12.35 31.34
N LEU A 344 1.71 11.93 30.09
CA LEU A 344 1.80 12.84 28.95
C LEU A 344 0.48 13.57 28.72
N ALA A 345 -0.65 12.84 28.82
CA ALA A 345 -1.97 13.41 28.71
C ALA A 345 -2.22 14.50 29.78
N LEU A 346 -1.86 14.23 31.03
CA LEU A 346 -2.00 15.20 32.11
C LEU A 346 -1.09 16.42 31.91
N HIS A 347 0.14 16.23 31.46
CA HIS A 347 1.06 17.31 31.09
C HIS A 347 0.46 18.23 30.02
N LEU A 348 -0.07 17.65 28.94
CA LEU A 348 -0.71 18.41 27.86
C LEU A 348 -1.95 19.16 28.35
N CYS A 349 -2.83 18.49 29.10
CA CYS A 349 -4.06 19.11 29.60
C CYS A 349 -3.76 20.27 30.55
N ARG A 350 -2.82 20.12 31.48
CA ARG A 350 -2.43 21.21 32.40
C ARG A 350 -1.89 22.42 31.64
N ASN A 351 -0.97 22.20 30.71
CA ASN A 351 -0.41 23.29 29.89
C ASN A 351 -1.49 23.94 29.01
N TYR A 352 -2.46 23.17 28.51
CA TYR A 352 -3.59 23.69 27.75
C TYR A 352 -4.40 24.71 28.56
N LEU A 353 -4.75 24.38 29.81
CA LEU A 353 -5.54 25.25 30.69
C LEU A 353 -4.83 26.57 30.98
N VAL A 354 -3.50 26.51 31.15
CA VAL A 354 -2.68 27.68 31.45
C VAL A 354 -2.50 28.56 30.23
N GLN A 355 -2.24 27.98 29.05
CA GLN A 355 -1.92 28.75 27.85
C GLN A 355 -3.14 29.32 27.12
N TRP A 356 -4.25 28.59 27.13
CA TRP A 356 -5.46 29.03 26.44
C TRP A 356 -6.67 29.07 27.37
N PRO A 357 -6.66 29.86 28.46
CA PRO A 357 -7.72 29.87 29.48
C PRO A 357 -9.09 30.32 28.95
N ARG A 358 -9.13 30.95 27.75
CA ARG A 358 -10.35 31.43 27.08
C ARG A 358 -10.83 30.51 25.95
N ASP A 359 -10.13 29.42 25.65
CA ASP A 359 -10.54 28.48 24.60
C ASP A 359 -11.79 27.70 25.05
N THR A 360 -12.72 27.46 24.14
CA THR A 360 -14.00 26.81 24.44
C THR A 360 -13.84 25.36 24.90
N ARG A 361 -12.69 24.72 24.64
CA ARG A 361 -12.39 23.34 25.02
C ARG A 361 -11.69 23.24 26.38
N VAL A 362 -11.43 24.35 27.07
CA VAL A 362 -10.87 24.35 28.44
C VAL A 362 -11.65 23.45 29.40
N PRO A 363 -13.00 23.50 29.47
CA PRO A 363 -13.76 22.60 30.34
C PRO A 363 -13.56 21.11 30.00
N HIS A 364 -13.39 20.77 28.72
CA HIS A 364 -13.13 19.40 28.27
C HIS A 364 -11.78 18.90 28.78
N TYR A 365 -10.69 19.62 28.50
CA TYR A 365 -9.34 19.20 28.93
C TYR A 365 -9.15 19.33 30.44
N GLY A 366 -9.86 20.24 31.10
CA GLY A 366 -9.87 20.37 32.55
C GLY A 366 -10.55 19.19 33.24
N LEU A 367 -11.71 18.78 32.74
CA LEU A 367 -12.39 17.56 33.20
C LEU A 367 -11.54 16.31 32.94
N LEU A 368 -10.87 16.26 31.80
CA LEU A 368 -9.97 15.16 31.44
C LEU A 368 -8.76 15.08 32.38
N ALA A 369 -8.11 16.21 32.68
CA ALA A 369 -7.04 16.28 33.68
C ALA A 369 -7.53 15.84 35.07
N ALA A 370 -8.70 16.30 35.51
CA ALA A 370 -9.27 15.92 36.80
C ALA A 370 -9.57 14.41 36.90
N ARG A 371 -10.02 13.79 35.80
CA ARG A 371 -10.22 12.33 35.73
C ARG A 371 -8.89 11.58 35.88
N LEU A 372 -7.85 12.00 35.17
CA LEU A 372 -6.52 11.39 35.26
C LEU A 372 -5.89 11.54 36.66
N LEU A 373 -6.03 12.71 37.29
CA LEU A 373 -5.60 12.93 38.67
C LEU A 373 -6.39 12.05 39.66
N GLY A 374 -7.69 11.89 39.43
CA GLY A 374 -8.58 11.05 40.24
C GLY A 374 -8.30 9.54 40.15
N GLU A 375 -7.39 9.08 39.29
CA GLU A 375 -6.95 7.67 39.27
C GLU A 375 -5.99 7.36 40.44
N HIS A 376 -5.38 8.38 41.04
CA HIS A 376 -4.37 8.24 42.08
C HIS A 376 -4.83 8.94 43.36
N ALA A 377 -4.95 8.17 44.45
CA ALA A 377 -5.51 8.66 45.72
C ALA A 377 -4.76 9.89 46.30
N ASP A 378 -3.46 10.00 46.06
CA ASP A 378 -2.62 11.13 46.49
C ASP A 378 -2.94 12.44 45.76
N GLN A 379 -3.60 12.37 44.60
CA GLN A 379 -3.90 13.52 43.73
C GLN A 379 -5.39 13.92 43.75
N HIS A 380 -6.22 13.25 44.55
CA HIS A 380 -7.67 13.55 44.64
C HIS A 380 -7.97 14.98 45.08
N ALA A 381 -7.20 15.53 46.02
CA ALA A 381 -7.39 16.91 46.48
C ALA A 381 -7.17 17.92 45.34
N GLU A 382 -6.16 17.68 44.51
CA GLU A 382 -5.86 18.51 43.35
C GLU A 382 -6.94 18.37 42.27
N ALA A 383 -7.41 17.15 42.00
CA ALA A 383 -8.52 16.89 41.10
C ALA A 383 -9.80 17.64 41.52
N ALA A 384 -10.14 17.59 42.81
CA ALA A 384 -11.30 18.29 43.36
C ALA A 384 -11.16 19.82 43.25
N GLN A 385 -9.98 20.37 43.55
CA GLN A 385 -9.69 21.79 43.39
C GLN A 385 -9.86 22.24 41.94
N LEU A 386 -9.34 21.47 40.98
CA LEU A 386 -9.46 21.77 39.56
C LEU A 386 -10.93 21.79 39.11
N LEU A 387 -11.74 20.81 39.51
CA LEU A 387 -13.16 20.75 39.17
C LEU A 387 -13.96 21.91 39.80
N ASN A 388 -13.62 22.31 41.03
CA ASN A 388 -14.25 23.47 41.68
C ASN A 388 -13.97 24.77 40.91
N GLN A 389 -12.72 24.95 40.45
CA GLN A 389 -12.34 26.10 39.64
C GLN A 389 -13.05 26.11 38.29
N LEU A 390 -13.12 24.97 37.60
CA LEU A 390 -13.80 24.86 36.32
C LEU A 390 -15.31 25.17 36.42
N ALA A 391 -15.98 24.64 37.44
CA ALA A 391 -17.41 24.91 37.68
C ALA A 391 -17.67 26.41 37.97
N ALA A 392 -16.77 27.07 38.69
CA ALA A 392 -16.91 28.50 39.00
C ALA A 392 -16.67 29.40 37.77
N VAL A 393 -15.71 29.04 36.90
CA VAL A 393 -15.34 29.85 35.72
C VAL A 393 -16.28 29.61 34.54
N TRP A 394 -16.84 28.40 34.40
CA TRP A 394 -17.68 28.00 33.27
C TRP A 394 -19.05 27.43 33.71
N PRO A 395 -19.90 28.22 34.39
CA PRO A 395 -21.17 27.75 34.96
C PRO A 395 -22.18 27.29 33.90
N ASP A 396 -22.25 27.96 32.75
CA ASP A 396 -23.24 27.68 31.70
C ASP A 396 -22.73 26.70 30.62
N HIS A 397 -21.57 26.05 30.82
CA HIS A 397 -20.99 25.17 29.82
C HIS A 397 -21.72 23.81 29.75
N PRO A 398 -21.93 23.22 28.56
CA PRO A 398 -22.63 21.92 28.41
C PRO A 398 -22.07 20.78 29.27
N LEU A 399 -20.77 20.81 29.59
CA LEU A 399 -20.10 19.81 30.43
C LEU A 399 -20.25 20.03 31.95
N HIS A 400 -21.03 21.02 32.39
CA HIS A 400 -21.19 21.30 33.83
C HIS A 400 -21.72 20.08 34.61
N ALA A 401 -22.68 19.34 34.05
CA ALA A 401 -23.22 18.14 34.66
C ALA A 401 -22.16 17.03 34.84
N ASP A 402 -21.24 16.88 33.88
CA ASP A 402 -20.14 15.91 33.98
C ASP A 402 -19.09 16.32 35.02
N ILE A 403 -18.82 17.63 35.14
CA ILE A 403 -17.95 18.19 36.17
C ILE A 403 -18.53 17.90 37.56
N ASP A 404 -19.82 18.17 37.77
CA ASP A 404 -20.51 17.89 39.04
C ASP A 404 -20.52 16.40 39.38
N THR A 405 -20.79 15.55 38.38
CA THR A 405 -20.75 14.10 38.55
C THR A 405 -19.36 13.64 39.01
N GLN A 406 -18.30 14.16 38.39
CA GLN A 406 -16.93 13.80 38.77
C GLN A 406 -16.56 14.35 40.16
N ARG A 407 -17.05 15.52 40.55
CA ARG A 407 -16.88 16.05 41.91
C ARG A 407 -17.50 15.15 42.96
N GLN A 408 -18.72 14.66 42.72
CA GLN A 408 -19.42 13.74 43.62
C GLN A 408 -18.66 12.42 43.78
N ARG A 409 -18.12 11.87 42.68
CA ARG A 409 -17.30 10.65 42.71
C ARG A 409 -16.04 10.80 43.57
N LEU A 410 -15.36 11.94 43.48
CA LEU A 410 -14.16 12.20 44.30
C LEU A 410 -14.49 12.44 45.78
N ALA A 411 -15.70 12.92 46.10
CA ALA A 411 -16.16 13.11 47.48
C ALA A 411 -16.55 11.79 48.17
N ASN A 412 -17.03 10.80 47.41
CA ASN A 412 -17.39 9.47 47.88
C ASN A 412 -16.58 8.39 47.13
N PRO A 413 -15.26 8.26 47.38
CA PRO A 413 -14.47 7.19 46.78
C PRO A 413 -15.03 5.84 47.26
N ALA A 414 -15.36 4.96 46.32
CA ALA A 414 -15.93 3.64 46.59
C ALA A 414 -14.95 2.71 47.34
#